data_AF-A0A484ZPZ4-F1
#
_entry.id   AF-A0A484ZPZ4-F1
#
_cell.length_a   1.000
_cell.length_b   1.000
_cell.length_c   1.000
_cell.angle_alpha   90.00
_cell.angle_beta   90.00
_cell.angle_gamma   90.00
#
_symmetry.space_group_name_H-M   'P 1'
#
loop_
_entity.id
_entity.type
_entity.pdbx_description
1 polymer ?
#
loop_
_entity_poly.entity_id
_entity_poly.type
_entity_poly.pdbx_seq_one_letter_code
_entity_poly.pdbx_strand_id
1 'polypeptide(L)'
;MSRCDHLAKFDRSISFIETVTQEWDCIDIAAIEPAICDDPRVLPLLKLSQDTVTSLADRYKINNLNRIKPGIAEATRAVLRRLPDHVLVRSRTDKDVSLLMYLTEKLSIPVQEVGEAIAPYRAITIIKKVGKE
;
A
#
# COMPACT_ATOMS: atom_id res chain seq x y z
N MET A 1 16.31 12.17 20.68
CA MET A 1 14.89 12.45 20.35
C MET A 1 14.47 13.65 21.17
N SER A 2 14.19 14.80 20.53
CA SER A 2 13.58 15.93 21.22
C SER A 2 12.17 15.53 21.67
N ARG A 3 11.87 15.67 22.96
CA ARG A 3 10.51 15.49 23.45
C ARG A 3 9.65 16.64 22.93
N CYS A 4 8.51 16.31 22.34
CA CYS A 4 7.56 17.30 21.81
C CYS A 4 6.64 17.81 22.93
N ASP A 5 7.23 18.35 24.01
CA ASP A 5 6.48 18.72 25.22
C ASP A 5 5.38 19.78 24.96
N HIS A 6 5.57 20.63 23.94
CA HIS A 6 4.58 21.60 23.48
C HIS A 6 3.28 20.99 22.91
N LEU A 7 3.30 19.69 22.56
CA LEU A 7 2.13 18.96 22.06
C LEU A 7 1.45 18.11 23.14
N ALA A 8 1.96 18.08 24.38
CA ALA A 8 1.44 17.21 25.44
C ALA A 8 -0.07 17.39 25.69
N LYS A 9 -0.60 18.61 25.54
CA LYS A 9 -2.04 18.90 25.70
C LYS A 9 -2.93 18.31 24.59
N PHE A 10 -2.34 17.96 23.44
CA PHE A 10 -3.01 17.34 22.30
C PHE A 10 -2.72 15.85 22.20
N ASP A 11 -1.74 15.34 22.94
CA ASP A 11 -1.40 13.93 22.94
C ASP A 11 -2.53 13.12 23.58
N ARG A 12 -3.09 12.22 22.77
CA ARG A 12 -4.15 11.28 23.17
C ARG A 12 -3.69 9.83 23.04
N SER A 13 -2.43 9.58 22.69
CA SER A 13 -1.94 8.24 22.39
C SER A 13 -2.10 7.30 23.58
N ILE A 14 -1.69 7.72 24.78
CA ILE A 14 -1.82 6.89 25.99
C ILE A 14 -3.30 6.67 26.34
N SER A 15 -4.11 7.73 26.43
CA SER A 15 -5.53 7.59 26.77
C SER A 15 -6.30 6.72 25.77
N PHE A 16 -5.95 6.79 24.48
CA PHE A 16 -6.54 5.94 23.44
C PHE A 16 -6.17 4.47 23.64
N ILE A 17 -4.89 4.17 23.87
CA ILE A 17 -4.44 2.81 24.16
C ILE A 17 -5.14 2.26 25.40
N GLU A 18 -5.15 3.03 26.49
CA GLU A 18 -5.82 2.64 27.75
C GLU A 18 -7.30 2.33 27.52
N THR A 19 -7.99 3.18 26.77
CA THR A 19 -9.42 2.99 26.45
C THR A 19 -9.64 1.69 25.66
N VAL A 20 -8.85 1.44 24.62
CA VAL A 20 -8.99 0.22 23.80
C VAL A 20 -8.60 -1.03 24.60
N THR A 21 -7.57 -0.96 25.44
CA THR A 21 -7.11 -2.10 26.24
C THR A 21 -8.07 -2.44 27.37
N GLN A 22 -8.76 -1.45 27.98
CA GLN A 22 -9.80 -1.71 28.98
C GLN A 22 -10.93 -2.61 28.44
N GLU A 23 -11.27 -2.49 27.15
CA GLU A 23 -12.28 -3.34 26.52
C GLU A 23 -11.81 -4.80 26.36
N TRP A 24 -10.49 -5.06 26.41
CA TRP A 24 -9.95 -6.42 26.24
C TRP A 24 -10.13 -7.31 27.46
N ASP A 25 -10.12 -6.74 28.67
CA ASP A 25 -10.23 -7.53 29.92
C ASP A 25 -11.56 -8.29 30.02
N CYS A 26 -12.59 -7.81 29.29
CA CYS A 26 -13.92 -8.43 29.22
C CYS A 26 -14.06 -9.45 28.07
N ILE A 27 -13.03 -9.64 27.24
CA ILE A 27 -13.08 -10.51 26.06
C ILE A 27 -12.43 -11.86 26.37
N ASP A 28 -13.25 -12.91 26.41
CA ASP A 28 -12.74 -14.29 26.37
C ASP A 28 -12.36 -14.66 24.94
N ILE A 29 -11.09 -14.46 24.59
CA ILE A 29 -10.54 -14.77 23.26
C ILE A 29 -10.74 -16.26 22.91
N ALA A 30 -10.69 -17.15 23.90
CA ALA A 30 -10.84 -18.58 23.67
C ALA A 30 -12.29 -18.96 23.30
N ALA A 31 -13.27 -18.14 23.68
CA ALA A 31 -14.68 -18.31 23.32
C ALA A 31 -15.06 -17.67 21.97
N ILE A 32 -14.16 -16.90 21.32
CA ILE A 32 -14.43 -16.29 20.02
C ILE A 32 -14.27 -17.34 18.92
N GLU A 33 -15.35 -17.61 18.20
CA GLU A 33 -15.28 -18.44 16.99
C GLU A 33 -14.47 -17.75 15.89
N PRO A 34 -13.63 -18.49 15.14
CA PRO A 34 -12.89 -17.91 14.02
C PRO A 34 -13.82 -17.25 13.00
N ALA A 35 -13.49 -16.03 12.59
CA ALA A 35 -14.23 -15.35 11.55
C ALA A 35 -14.15 -16.14 10.22
N ILE A 36 -15.31 -16.45 9.64
CA ILE A 36 -15.41 -17.07 8.33
C ILE A 36 -15.60 -15.95 7.30
N CYS A 37 -14.73 -15.89 6.30
CA CYS A 37 -14.91 -15.01 5.15
C CYS A 37 -15.50 -15.83 4.00
N ASP A 38 -16.82 -15.78 3.86
CA ASP A 38 -17.59 -16.48 2.83
C ASP A 38 -17.90 -15.59 1.61
N ASP A 39 -17.30 -14.40 1.54
CA ASP A 39 -17.51 -13.47 0.44
C ASP A 39 -17.00 -14.08 -0.89
N PRO A 40 -17.91 -14.37 -1.85
CA PRO A 40 -17.55 -15.04 -3.10
C PRO A 40 -16.61 -14.21 -3.98
N ARG A 41 -16.42 -12.91 -3.68
CA ARG A 41 -15.53 -12.00 -4.40
C ARG A 41 -14.08 -12.17 -4.02
N VAL A 42 -13.78 -12.75 -2.86
CA VAL A 42 -12.41 -12.83 -2.32
C VAL A 42 -11.50 -13.69 -3.21
N LEU A 43 -11.93 -14.90 -3.57
CA LEU A 43 -11.11 -15.78 -4.41
C LEU A 43 -10.85 -15.21 -5.81
N PRO A 44 -11.85 -14.67 -6.55
CA PRO A 44 -11.60 -13.97 -7.80
C PRO A 44 -10.67 -12.77 -7.67
N LEU A 45 -10.83 -11.93 -6.65
CA LEU A 45 -9.98 -10.75 -6.45
C LEU A 45 -8.54 -11.13 -6.09
N LEU A 46 -8.36 -12.17 -5.27
CA LEU A 46 -7.04 -12.70 -4.95
C LEU A 46 -6.34 -13.21 -6.20
N LYS A 47 -7.06 -13.95 -7.05
CA LYS A 47 -6.50 -14.45 -8.31
C LYS A 47 -6.13 -13.31 -9.25
N LEU A 48 -7.01 -12.34 -9.46
CA LEU A 48 -6.73 -11.17 -10.29
C LEU A 48 -5.52 -10.38 -9.77
N SER A 49 -5.40 -10.21 -8.45
CA SER A 49 -4.24 -9.60 -7.82
C SER A 49 -2.93 -10.35 -8.12
N GLN A 50 -2.94 -11.68 -7.97
CA GLN A 50 -1.78 -12.54 -8.24
C GLN A 50 -1.38 -12.52 -9.72
N ASP A 51 -2.36 -12.61 -10.63
CA ASP A 51 -2.15 -12.59 -12.07
C ASP A 51 -1.53 -11.25 -12.51
N THR A 52 -2.00 -10.12 -11.96
CA THR A 52 -1.45 -8.80 -12.24
C THR A 52 -0.02 -8.64 -11.75
N VAL A 53 0.29 -9.08 -10.54
CA VAL A 53 1.66 -9.01 -10.01
C VAL A 53 2.60 -9.88 -10.85
N THR A 54 2.16 -11.08 -11.24
CA THR A 54 2.95 -12.00 -12.08
C THR A 54 3.19 -11.43 -13.48
N SER A 55 2.13 -10.93 -14.12
CA SER A 55 2.21 -10.28 -15.45
C SER A 55 3.20 -9.09 -15.46
N LEU A 56 3.17 -8.25 -14.42
CA LEU A 56 4.13 -7.16 -14.28
C LEU A 56 5.55 -7.67 -14.03
N ALA A 57 5.70 -8.72 -13.22
CA ALA A 57 7.00 -9.31 -13.00
C ALA A 57 7.63 -9.82 -14.31
N ASP A 58 6.84 -10.51 -15.14
CA ASP A 58 7.29 -11.03 -16.43
C ASP A 58 7.59 -9.92 -17.45
N ARG A 59 6.73 -8.90 -17.51
CA ARG A 59 6.86 -7.75 -18.41
C ARG A 59 8.11 -6.93 -18.10
N TYR A 60 8.38 -6.69 -16.83
CA TYR A 60 9.49 -5.85 -16.37
C TYR A 60 10.72 -6.65 -15.90
N LYS A 61 10.74 -7.99 -16.13
CA LYS A 61 11.84 -8.91 -15.78
C LYS A 61 12.27 -8.80 -14.31
N ILE A 62 11.28 -8.90 -13.41
CA ILE A 62 11.46 -8.77 -11.96
C ILE A 62 11.44 -10.13 -11.30
N ASN A 63 12.60 -10.59 -10.83
CA ASN A 63 12.69 -11.87 -10.10
C ASN A 63 12.22 -11.76 -8.64
N ASN A 64 12.35 -10.58 -8.01
CA ASN A 64 11.92 -10.34 -6.64
C ASN A 64 10.61 -9.56 -6.62
N LEU A 65 9.49 -10.26 -6.43
CA LEU A 65 8.13 -9.68 -6.40
C LEU A 65 7.97 -8.57 -5.36
N ASN A 66 8.77 -8.56 -4.29
CA ASN A 66 8.73 -7.48 -3.28
C ASN A 66 9.12 -6.11 -3.85
N ARG A 67 9.64 -6.05 -5.09
CA ARG A 67 9.88 -4.79 -5.80
C ARG A 67 8.62 -4.16 -6.37
N ILE A 68 7.56 -4.93 -6.56
CA ILE A 68 6.26 -4.45 -7.01
C ILE A 68 5.50 -3.99 -5.77
N LYS A 69 5.10 -2.72 -5.74
CA LYS A 69 4.37 -2.08 -4.65
C LYS A 69 2.97 -1.74 -5.11
N PRO A 70 2.03 -2.70 -4.99
CA PRO A 70 0.69 -2.53 -5.50
C PRO A 70 -0.19 -1.71 -4.55
N GLY A 71 -1.10 -0.92 -5.12
CA GLY A 71 -2.00 -0.07 -4.37
C GLY A 71 -1.46 1.34 -4.12
N ILE A 72 -2.38 2.28 -3.88
CA ILE A 72 -2.09 3.72 -3.81
C ILE A 72 -1.12 4.05 -2.68
N ALA A 73 -1.37 3.52 -1.48
CA ALA A 73 -0.55 3.79 -0.30
C ALA A 73 0.87 3.23 -0.45
N GLU A 74 1.00 2.00 -0.96
CA GLU A 74 2.31 1.39 -1.18
C GLU A 74 3.11 2.10 -2.27
N ALA A 75 2.46 2.43 -3.39
CA ALA A 75 3.05 3.18 -4.49
C ALA A 75 3.55 4.55 -4.02
N THR A 76 2.70 5.29 -3.31
CA THR A 76 3.04 6.61 -2.74
C THR A 76 4.22 6.51 -1.78
N ARG A 77 4.21 5.52 -0.87
CA ARG A 77 5.31 5.30 0.08
C ARG A 77 6.61 4.92 -0.63
N ALA A 78 6.54 4.16 -1.73
CA ALA A 78 7.69 3.79 -2.53
C ALA A 78 8.31 5.01 -3.22
N VAL A 79 7.49 5.88 -3.82
CA VAL A 79 7.93 7.15 -4.42
C VAL A 79 8.63 8.05 -3.40
N LEU A 80 8.11 8.14 -2.17
CA LEU A 80 8.67 8.99 -1.13
C LEU A 80 9.97 8.47 -0.48
N ARG A 81 10.17 7.15 -0.43
CA ARG A 81 11.19 6.52 0.44
C ARG A 81 12.17 5.62 -0.29
N ARG A 82 11.94 5.29 -1.56
CA ARG A 82 12.75 4.36 -2.36
C ARG A 82 13.09 5.00 -3.69
N LEU A 83 13.89 4.30 -4.50
CA LEU A 83 14.19 4.71 -5.87
C LEU A 83 13.19 4.03 -6.83
N PRO A 84 12.17 4.74 -7.35
CA PRO A 84 11.22 4.16 -8.29
C PRO A 84 11.88 3.90 -9.66
N ASP A 85 11.50 2.79 -10.26
CA ASP A 85 11.82 2.39 -11.64
C ASP A 85 10.66 2.77 -12.56
N HIS A 86 9.44 2.39 -12.16
CA HIS A 86 8.20 2.71 -12.86
C HIS A 86 7.11 3.10 -11.86
N VAL A 87 6.33 4.12 -12.22
CA VAL A 87 5.07 4.44 -11.55
C VAL A 87 3.95 4.26 -12.56
N LEU A 88 3.04 3.33 -12.27
CA LEU A 88 1.92 2.95 -13.11
C LEU A 88 0.63 3.38 -12.43
N VAL A 89 -0.29 3.98 -13.19
CA VAL A 89 -1.64 4.31 -12.74
C VAL A 89 -2.67 3.78 -13.72
N ARG A 90 -3.85 3.44 -13.21
CA ARG A 90 -4.97 3.04 -14.06
C ARG A 90 -5.50 4.22 -14.84
N SER A 91 -5.67 5.35 -14.16
CA SER A 91 -6.04 6.64 -14.72
C SER A 91 -5.29 7.74 -13.97
N ARG A 92 -4.70 8.70 -14.69
CA ARG A 92 -4.04 9.88 -14.11
C ARG A 92 -5.03 10.89 -13.55
N THR A 93 -6.30 10.81 -13.98
CA THR A 93 -7.37 11.72 -13.55
C THR A 93 -8.19 11.19 -12.39
N ASP A 94 -7.88 9.98 -11.89
CA ASP A 94 -8.50 9.42 -10.70
C ASP A 94 -8.13 10.26 -9.46
N LYS A 95 -9.15 10.73 -8.74
CA LYS A 95 -8.99 11.57 -7.55
C LYS A 95 -8.14 10.87 -6.48
N ASP A 96 -8.24 9.54 -6.36
CA ASP A 96 -7.54 8.79 -5.32
C ASP A 96 -6.03 8.68 -5.59
N VAL A 97 -5.58 8.90 -6.84
CA VAL A 97 -4.14 8.96 -7.15
C VAL A 97 -3.57 10.38 -7.15
N SER A 98 -4.37 11.42 -6.85
CA SER A 98 -3.95 12.82 -6.94
C SER A 98 -2.69 13.13 -6.13
N LEU A 99 -2.57 12.57 -4.92
CA LEU A 99 -1.37 12.74 -4.09
C LEU A 99 -0.14 12.11 -4.74
N LEU A 100 -0.28 10.89 -5.29
CA LEU A 100 0.80 10.22 -6.00
C LEU A 100 1.23 11.05 -7.21
N MET A 101 0.27 11.53 -8.01
CA MET A 101 0.53 12.38 -9.17
C MET A 101 1.31 13.64 -8.79
N TYR A 102 0.85 14.37 -7.77
CA TYR A 102 1.53 15.56 -7.25
C TYR A 102 2.98 15.26 -6.83
N LEU A 103 3.21 14.18 -6.09
CA LEU A 103 4.55 13.80 -5.64
C LEU A 103 5.46 13.42 -6.79
N THR A 104 4.96 12.66 -7.76
CA THR A 104 5.73 12.27 -8.95
C THR A 104 6.08 13.47 -9.81
N GLU A 105 5.20 14.45 -9.96
CA GLU A 105 5.49 15.70 -10.65
C GLU A 105 6.60 16.49 -9.95
N LYS A 106 6.50 16.67 -8.62
CA LYS A 106 7.52 17.39 -7.83
C LYS A 106 8.88 16.72 -7.88
N LEU A 107 8.93 15.40 -7.97
CA LEU A 107 10.17 14.62 -8.06
C LEU A 107 10.61 14.35 -9.50
N SER A 108 9.89 14.89 -10.50
CA SER A 108 10.13 14.63 -11.94
C SER A 108 10.19 13.14 -12.29
N ILE A 109 9.36 12.32 -11.64
CA ILE A 109 9.23 10.88 -11.91
C ILE A 109 8.14 10.68 -12.98
N PRO A 110 8.45 10.01 -14.11
CA PRO A 110 7.44 9.74 -15.12
C PRO A 110 6.38 8.76 -14.62
N VAL A 111 5.12 9.05 -14.95
CA VAL A 111 3.97 8.18 -14.65
C VAL A 111 3.36 7.64 -15.93
N GLN A 112 3.14 6.33 -15.98
CA GLN A 112 2.50 5.64 -17.10
C GLN A 112 1.04 5.35 -16.77
N GLU A 113 0.12 5.82 -17.60
CA GLU A 113 -1.28 5.40 -17.55
C GLU A 113 -1.43 4.08 -18.32
N VAL A 114 -1.90 3.03 -17.65
CA VAL A 114 -1.93 1.66 -18.20
C VAL A 114 -3.31 0.99 -18.11
N GLY A 115 -4.33 1.73 -17.67
CA GLY A 115 -5.71 1.24 -17.62
C GLY A 115 -5.85 -0.05 -16.82
N GLU A 116 -6.70 -0.95 -17.32
CA GLU A 116 -7.04 -2.21 -16.65
C GLU A 116 -5.87 -3.22 -16.59
N ALA A 117 -4.72 -2.94 -17.21
CA ALA A 117 -3.54 -3.80 -17.13
C ALA A 117 -2.98 -3.95 -15.70
N ILE A 118 -3.39 -3.08 -14.77
CA ILE A 118 -3.01 -3.17 -13.36
C ILE A 118 -4.20 -3.46 -12.43
N ALA A 119 -5.35 -3.87 -12.96
CA ALA A 119 -6.48 -4.24 -12.13
C ALA A 119 -6.11 -5.37 -11.15
N PRO A 120 -6.59 -5.38 -9.89
CA PRO A 120 -7.60 -4.49 -9.32
C PRO A 120 -7.03 -3.17 -8.77
N TYR A 121 -5.74 -2.89 -8.97
CA TYR A 121 -5.09 -1.71 -8.40
C TYR A 121 -5.36 -0.44 -9.23
N ARG A 122 -5.32 0.70 -8.54
CA ARG A 122 -5.37 2.04 -9.16
C ARG A 122 -3.98 2.61 -9.43
N ALA A 123 -3.00 2.19 -8.64
CA ALA A 123 -1.60 2.57 -8.80
C ALA A 123 -0.68 1.44 -8.37
N ILE A 124 0.47 1.34 -9.01
CA ILE A 124 1.57 0.43 -8.66
C ILE A 124 2.88 1.19 -8.85
N THR A 125 3.83 1.04 -7.91
CA THR A 125 5.21 1.47 -8.13
C THR A 125 6.13 0.26 -8.16
N ILE A 126 6.98 0.18 -9.17
CA ILE A 126 8.07 -0.78 -9.25
C ILE A 126 9.32 -0.07 -8.76
N ILE A 127 10.00 -0.61 -7.75
CA ILE A 127 11.27 -0.03 -7.25
C ILE A 127 12.47 -0.57 -8.04
N LYS A 128 13.52 0.23 -8.22
CA LYS A 128 14.76 -0.20 -8.87
C LYS A 128 15.47 -1.31 -8.08
N LYS A 129 16.18 -2.18 -8.79
CA LYS A 129 17.15 -3.11 -8.19
C LYS A 129 18.37 -2.29 -7.77
N VAL A 130 18.78 -2.37 -6.50
CA VAL A 130 19.97 -1.69 -5.96
C VAL A 130 20.92 -2.78 -5.48
N GLY A 131 22.03 -3.03 -6.21
CA GLY A 131 23.02 -4.08 -5.92
C GLY A 131 23.32 -5.05 -7.07
N LYS A 132 24.54 -5.61 -7.12
CA LYS A 132 24.92 -6.78 -7.93
C LYS A 132 24.47 -8.06 -7.24
N GLU A 133 24.24 -9.10 -8.05
CA GLU A 133 23.75 -10.43 -7.66
C GLU A 133 24.51 -11.06 -6.50
#